data_AF-A0AAD5UG84-F1
#
_entry.id   AF-A0AAD5UG84-F1
#
_cell.length_a   1.000
_cell.length_b   1.000
_cell.length_c   1.000
_cell.angle_alpha   90.00
_cell.angle_beta   90.00
_cell.angle_gamma   90.00
#
_symmetry.space_group_name_H-M   'P 1'
#
loop_
_entity.id
_entity.type
_entity.pdbx_description
1 polymer ?
#
loop_
_entity_poly.entity_id
_entity_poly.type
_entity_poly.pdbx_seq_one_letter_code
_entity_poly.pdbx_strand_id
1 'polypeptide(L)'
;MTETLYDDEYLTLTDQHLIIKYFYFPFGLSTTIPYKDIKKAGLAKEDFQLTNRIQYKSWGMGLSSVWWSMDMSRAFKWQETVDTDHLVVETKNGLTMAGCTLKSRKALDIIKEKLKT
;
A
#
# COMPACT_ATOMS: atom_id res chain seq x y z
N MET A 1 1.13 -1.14 24.46
CA MET A 1 2.19 -1.19 23.42
C MET A 1 1.60 -1.93 22.24
N THR A 2 1.69 -1.40 21.03
CA THR A 2 1.21 -2.06 19.81
C THR A 2 2.20 -3.14 19.40
N GLU A 3 1.75 -4.38 19.23
CA GLU A 3 2.58 -5.50 18.81
C GLU A 3 2.80 -5.48 17.30
N THR A 4 4.05 -5.65 16.85
CA THR A 4 4.38 -5.75 15.42
C THR A 4 4.15 -7.17 14.92
N LEU A 5 3.23 -7.34 13.97
CA LEU A 5 2.89 -8.62 13.35
C LEU A 5 3.72 -8.91 12.09
N TYR A 6 4.13 -7.86 11.38
CA TYR A 6 4.94 -7.93 10.18
C TYR A 6 5.66 -6.60 9.92
N ASP A 7 6.88 -6.64 9.39
CA ASP A 7 7.64 -5.45 8.99
C ASP A 7 8.49 -5.75 7.75
N ASP A 8 8.45 -4.86 6.77
CA ASP A 8 9.38 -4.86 5.64
C ASP A 8 9.77 -3.42 5.22
N GLU A 9 10.48 -3.27 4.11
CA GLU A 9 10.97 -1.99 3.61
C GLU A 9 9.85 -0.99 3.25
N TYR A 10 8.66 -1.45 2.89
CA TYR A 10 7.56 -0.62 2.39
C TYR A 10 6.42 -0.45 3.39
N LEU A 11 6.23 -1.39 4.31
CA LEU A 11 5.15 -1.30 5.30
C LEU A 11 5.46 -2.01 6.62
N THR A 12 4.75 -1.62 7.67
CA THR A 12 4.69 -2.29 8.97
C THR A 12 3.24 -2.59 9.29
N LEU A 13 2.95 -3.81 9.75
CA LEU A 13 1.65 -4.19 10.29
C LEU A 13 1.77 -4.38 11.79
N THR A 14 0.96 -3.64 12.54
CA THR A 14 0.80 -3.84 13.97
C THR A 14 -0.53 -4.54 14.26
N ASP A 15 -0.82 -4.79 15.52
CA ASP A 15 -2.12 -5.29 15.98
C ASP A 15 -3.29 -4.32 15.67
N GLN A 16 -3.03 -3.01 15.56
CA GLN A 16 -4.05 -1.96 15.40
C GLN A 16 -3.94 -1.12 14.11
N HIS A 17 -2.75 -1.04 13.51
CA HIS A 17 -2.44 -0.11 12.43
C HIS A 17 -1.67 -0.76 11.28
N LEU A 18 -1.98 -0.32 10.06
CA LEU A 18 -1.12 -0.40 8.89
C LEU A 18 -0.27 0.86 8.80
N ILE A 19 1.04 0.71 8.72
CA ILE A 19 1.98 1.83 8.53
C ILE A 19 2.61 1.66 7.16
N ILE A 20 2.40 2.61 6.25
CA ILE A 20 3.05 2.62 4.94
C ILE A 20 4.26 3.54 5.02
N LYS A 21 5.45 2.99 4.76
CA LYS A 21 6.73 3.72 4.82
C LYS A 21 6.91 4.60 3.58
N TYR A 22 7.73 5.64 3.71
CA TYR A 22 8.07 6.56 2.62
C TYR A 22 6.86 7.18 1.92
N PHE A 23 5.75 7.41 2.62
CA PHE A 23 4.51 7.89 2.00
C PHE A 23 4.58 9.38 1.62
N TYR A 24 5.14 10.22 2.48
CA TYR A 24 5.28 11.66 2.23
C TYR A 24 6.72 12.03 1.88
N PHE A 25 6.93 12.54 0.67
CA PHE A 25 8.19 13.14 0.20
C PHE A 25 8.20 14.65 0.47
N PRO A 26 9.37 15.31 0.68
CA PRO A 26 10.75 14.82 0.58
C PRO A 26 11.31 14.05 1.77
N PHE A 27 10.57 14.01 2.88
CA PHE A 27 11.12 13.56 4.16
C PHE A 27 11.01 12.06 4.41
N GLY A 28 10.45 11.28 3.47
CA GLY A 28 10.29 9.84 3.60
C GLY A 28 9.38 9.42 4.77
N LEU A 29 8.49 10.32 5.21
CA LEU A 29 7.65 10.07 6.38
C LEU A 29 6.63 8.97 6.08
N SER A 30 6.43 8.10 7.06
CA SER A 30 5.39 7.08 7.00
C SER A 30 4.00 7.68 7.19
N THR A 31 2.98 7.01 6.66
CA THR A 31 1.58 7.25 7.05
C THR A 31 1.07 6.08 7.87
N THR A 32 0.29 6.38 8.90
CA THR A 32 -0.29 5.39 9.81
C THR A 32 -1.80 5.38 9.61
N ILE A 33 -2.34 4.22 9.27
CA ILE A 33 -3.76 4.01 8.97
C ILE A 33 -4.29 2.97 9.96
N PRO A 34 -5.16 3.37 10.91
CA PRO A 34 -5.84 2.41 11.80
C PRO A 34 -6.69 1.44 10.97
N TYR A 35 -6.71 0.14 11.30
CA TYR A 35 -7.53 -0.83 10.56
C TYR A 35 -9.02 -0.47 10.56
N LYS A 36 -9.50 0.13 11.66
CA LYS A 36 -10.87 0.64 11.78
C LYS A 36 -11.24 1.70 10.74
N ASP A 37 -10.26 2.38 10.14
CA ASP A 37 -10.46 3.43 9.15
C ASP A 37 -10.28 2.92 7.71
N ILE A 38 -9.89 1.64 7.56
CA ILE A 38 -9.79 0.97 6.26
C ILE A 38 -11.17 0.39 5.91
N LYS A 39 -11.64 0.70 4.71
CA LYS A 39 -12.88 0.17 4.14
C LYS A 39 -12.62 -1.07 3.30
N LYS A 40 -11.54 -1.07 2.54
CA LYS A 40 -11.14 -2.17 1.66
C LYS A 40 -9.62 -2.20 1.53
N ALA A 41 -9.04 -3.39 1.53
CA ALA A 41 -7.63 -3.60 1.20
C ALA A 41 -7.49 -4.79 0.24
N GLY A 42 -6.54 -4.68 -0.69
CA GLY A 42 -6.40 -5.69 -1.74
C GLY A 42 -5.24 -5.42 -2.66
N LEU A 43 -5.10 -6.29 -3.65
CA LEU A 43 -4.10 -6.17 -4.69
C LEU A 43 -4.54 -5.17 -5.75
N ALA A 44 -3.63 -4.31 -6.17
CA ALA A 44 -3.87 -3.28 -7.16
C ALA A 44 -4.49 -3.83 -8.46
N LYS A 45 -3.95 -4.95 -8.98
CA LYS A 45 -4.43 -5.59 -10.23
C LYS A 45 -5.78 -6.28 -10.04
N GLU A 46 -5.92 -7.10 -9.00
CA GLU A 46 -7.07 -8.00 -8.80
C GLU A 46 -8.27 -7.27 -8.20
N ASP A 47 -8.07 -6.53 -7.10
CA ASP A 47 -9.16 -5.95 -6.31
C ASP A 47 -9.54 -4.53 -6.77
N PHE A 48 -8.63 -3.81 -7.42
CA PHE A 48 -8.78 -2.40 -7.82
C PHE A 48 -8.64 -2.16 -9.33
N GLN A 49 -8.44 -3.21 -10.13
CA GLN A 49 -8.38 -3.17 -11.60
C GLN A 49 -7.35 -2.16 -12.15
N LEU A 50 -6.25 -1.93 -11.41
CA LEU A 50 -5.14 -1.09 -11.86
C LEU A 50 -4.27 -1.94 -12.79
N THR A 51 -4.54 -1.90 -14.09
CA THR A 51 -3.82 -2.73 -15.08
C THR A 51 -2.81 -1.93 -15.91
N ASN A 52 -2.94 -0.60 -15.93
CA ASN A 52 -2.10 0.27 -16.74
C ASN A 52 -0.92 0.83 -15.93
N ARG A 53 0.28 0.84 -16.53
CA ARG A 53 1.51 1.35 -15.88
C ARG A 53 1.40 2.79 -15.37
N ILE A 54 0.64 3.64 -16.06
CA ILE A 54 0.44 5.05 -15.66
C ILE A 54 -0.29 5.17 -14.31
N GLN A 55 -1.02 4.14 -13.91
CA GLN A 55 -1.70 4.06 -12.62
C GLN A 55 -0.74 3.69 -11.47
N TYR A 56 0.43 3.13 -11.78
CA TYR A 56 1.48 2.75 -10.82
C TYR A 56 2.56 3.83 -10.81
N LYS A 57 2.46 4.78 -9.88
CA LYS A 57 3.45 5.85 -9.77
C LYS A 57 4.61 5.46 -8.86
N SER A 58 5.77 6.01 -9.17
CA SER A 58 6.96 5.93 -8.32
C SER A 58 6.73 6.64 -6.99
N TRP A 59 5.92 7.71 -7.00
CA TRP A 59 5.48 8.43 -5.81
C TRP A 59 4.30 9.37 -6.16
N GLY A 60 3.44 9.66 -5.18
CA GLY A 60 2.39 10.66 -5.25
C GLY A 60 1.11 10.17 -5.95
N MET A 61 0.17 11.11 -6.18
CA MET A 61 -1.06 10.83 -6.90
C MET A 61 -0.85 10.92 -8.42
N GLY A 62 -1.42 9.96 -9.14
CA GLY A 62 -1.43 9.93 -10.59
C GLY A 62 -2.76 10.38 -11.19
N LEU A 63 -3.11 9.78 -12.34
CA LEU A 63 -4.45 9.87 -12.91
C LEU A 63 -5.46 8.93 -12.21
N SER A 64 -4.99 8.13 -11.24
CA SER A 64 -5.82 7.35 -10.33
C SER A 64 -5.95 8.08 -8.99
N SER A 65 -7.00 7.77 -8.22
CA SER A 65 -7.18 8.24 -6.84
C SER A 65 -6.29 7.51 -5.81
N VAL A 66 -5.23 6.84 -6.28
CA VAL A 66 -4.24 6.15 -5.45
C VAL A 66 -3.02 7.04 -5.27
N TRP A 67 -2.71 7.34 -4.01
CA TRP A 67 -1.49 7.95 -3.56
C TRP A 67 -0.44 6.88 -3.30
N TRP A 68 0.61 6.89 -4.10
CA TRP A 68 1.68 5.92 -3.98
C TRP A 68 2.77 6.42 -3.03
N SER A 69 3.17 5.54 -2.10
CA SER A 69 4.43 5.68 -1.34
C SER A 69 5.62 5.86 -2.26
N MET A 70 6.74 6.39 -1.81
CA MET A 70 7.92 6.49 -2.64
C MET A 70 8.58 5.12 -2.81
N ASP A 71 8.65 4.66 -4.05
CA ASP A 71 9.44 3.51 -4.47
C ASP A 71 9.94 3.77 -5.88
N MET A 72 11.18 4.25 -5.97
CA MET A 72 11.82 4.54 -7.25
C MET A 72 12.05 3.27 -8.08
N SER A 73 12.09 2.09 -7.45
CA SER A 73 12.15 0.82 -8.18
C SER A 73 10.92 0.59 -9.05
N ARG A 74 9.76 1.17 -8.71
CA ARG A 74 8.58 1.18 -9.60
C ARG A 74 8.76 2.03 -10.87
N ALA A 75 9.63 3.05 -10.83
CA ALA A 75 9.99 3.86 -12.00
C ALA A 75 11.05 3.20 -12.90
N PHE A 76 12.07 2.60 -12.26
CA PHE A 76 13.32 2.23 -12.92
C PHE A 76 13.44 0.74 -13.27
N LYS A 77 12.45 -0.11 -12.93
CA LYS A 77 12.38 -1.48 -13.44
C LYS A 77 11.95 -1.48 -14.91
N TRP A 78 12.94 -1.30 -15.80
CA TRP A 78 12.81 -1.40 -17.27
C TRP A 78 12.58 -2.85 -17.74
N GLN A 79 12.81 -3.84 -16.88
CA GLN A 79 12.52 -5.24 -17.13
C GLN A 79 11.47 -5.74 -16.13
N GLU A 80 10.37 -6.27 -16.68
CA GLU A 80 9.39 -7.14 -16.01
C GLU A 80 8.66 -6.59 -14.77
N THR A 81 7.66 -5.74 -15.02
CA THR A 81 6.52 -5.48 -14.13
C THR A 81 5.57 -6.69 -13.98
N VAL A 82 6.08 -7.92 -14.03
CA VAL A 82 5.24 -9.12 -14.09
C VAL A 82 4.91 -9.67 -12.70
N ASP A 83 5.82 -9.65 -11.72
CA ASP A 83 5.62 -10.38 -10.44
C ASP A 83 5.66 -9.57 -9.14
N THR A 84 5.78 -8.24 -9.17
CA THR A 84 5.66 -7.45 -7.92
C THR A 84 4.21 -7.07 -7.66
N ASP A 85 3.68 -7.55 -6.54
CA ASP A 85 2.37 -7.14 -6.06
C ASP A 85 2.39 -5.74 -5.47
N HIS A 86 1.25 -5.07 -5.57
CA HIS A 86 1.04 -3.77 -4.95
C HIS A 86 -0.21 -3.83 -4.09
N LEU A 87 -0.07 -3.41 -2.84
CA LEU A 87 -1.17 -3.25 -1.91
C LEU A 87 -1.84 -1.91 -2.15
N VAL A 88 -3.16 -1.90 -2.22
CA VAL A 88 -3.97 -0.68 -2.21
C VAL A 88 -4.96 -0.77 -1.06
N VAL A 89 -5.07 0.32 -0.29
CA VAL A 89 -6.04 0.47 0.78
C VAL A 89 -6.94 1.66 0.52
N GLU A 90 -8.25 1.42 0.56
CA GLU A 90 -9.29 2.43 0.52
C GLU A 90 -9.69 2.78 1.95
N THR A 91 -9.56 4.05 2.32
CA THR A 91 -9.99 4.54 3.63
C THR A 91 -11.48 4.89 3.60
N LYS A 92 -12.16 4.80 4.75
CA LYS A 92 -13.61 5.10 4.88
C LYS A 92 -13.97 6.53 4.45
N ASN A 93 -13.00 7.43 4.46
CA ASN A 93 -13.20 8.84 4.09
C ASN A 93 -13.25 9.05 2.57
N GLY A 94 -13.04 8.02 1.75
CA GLY A 94 -13.37 7.97 0.32
C GLY A 94 -12.56 8.88 -0.62
N LEU A 95 -11.81 9.85 -0.09
CA LEU A 95 -11.13 10.87 -0.88
C LEU A 95 -9.77 10.42 -1.45
N THR A 96 -9.11 9.44 -0.82
CA THR A 96 -7.78 8.97 -1.24
C THR A 96 -7.57 7.49 -0.88
N MET A 97 -7.15 6.70 -1.86
CA MET A 97 -6.57 5.38 -1.64
C MET A 97 -5.06 5.51 -1.40
N ALA A 98 -4.49 4.69 -0.53
CA ALA A 98 -3.05 4.63 -0.33
C ALA A 98 -2.48 3.35 -0.95
N GLY A 99 -1.37 3.48 -1.68
CA GLY A 99 -0.72 2.40 -2.40
C GLY A 99 0.73 2.19 -1.97
N CYS A 100 1.15 0.93 -1.84
CA CYS A 100 2.55 0.59 -1.63
C CYS A 100 2.93 -0.73 -2.29
N THR A 101 4.23 -0.96 -2.40
CA THR A 101 4.78 -2.23 -2.88
C THR A 101 4.56 -3.30 -1.80
N LEU A 102 4.15 -4.49 -2.22
CA LEU A 102 3.93 -5.64 -1.35
C LEU A 102 5.02 -6.69 -1.62
N LYS A 103 5.90 -6.95 -0.65
CA LYS A 103 6.95 -7.97 -0.81
C LYS A 103 6.49 -9.39 -0.50
N SER A 104 5.43 -9.55 0.30
CA SER A 104 4.95 -10.86 0.75
C SER A 104 3.44 -10.90 0.83
N ARG A 105 2.85 -11.99 0.30
CA ARG A 105 1.40 -12.27 0.45
C ARG A 105 0.96 -12.43 1.91
N LYS A 106 1.88 -12.84 2.80
CA LYS A 106 1.64 -12.90 4.26
C LYS A 106 1.11 -11.57 4.82
N ALA A 107 1.63 -10.44 4.34
CA ALA A 107 1.18 -9.14 4.79
C ALA A 107 -0.27 -8.84 4.34
N LEU A 108 -0.66 -9.28 3.14
CA LEU A 108 -2.04 -9.16 2.67
C LEU A 108 -3.00 -10.03 3.52
N ASP A 109 -2.59 -11.24 3.87
CA ASP A 109 -3.39 -12.14 4.69
C ASP A 109 -3.65 -11.55 6.08
N ILE A 110 -2.62 -11.02 6.74
CA ILE A 110 -2.75 -10.32 8.04
C ILE A 110 -3.72 -9.14 7.94
N ILE A 111 -3.60 -8.31 6.90
CA ILE A 111 -4.53 -7.18 6.71
C ILE A 111 -5.96 -7.70 6.52
N LYS A 112 -6.17 -8.71 5.68
CA LYS A 112 -7.50 -9.28 5.43
C LYS A 112 -8.11 -9.89 6.69
N GLU A 113 -7.32 -10.53 7.55
CA GLU A 113 -7.79 -11.00 8.86
C GLU A 113 -8.23 -9.85 9.76
N LYS A 114 -7.44 -8.77 9.81
CA LYS A 114 -7.76 -7.58 10.61
C LYS A 114 -9.00 -6.83 10.15
N LEU A 115 -9.35 -6.90 8.86
CA LEU A 115 -10.56 -6.27 8.32
C LEU A 115 -11.84 -7.10 8.46
N LYS A 116 -11.73 -8.40 8.76
CA LYS A 116 -12.89 -9.27 9.03
C LYS A 116 -13.42 -9.14 10.46
N THR A 117 -12.64 -8.50 11.34
CA THR A 117 -12.93 -8.33 12.76
C THR A 117 -13.63 -7.00 12.99
#